data_AF-A0A0C9R436-F1
#
_entry.id   AF-A0A0C9R436-F1
#
_cell.length_a   1.000
_cell.length_b   1.000
_cell.length_c   1.000
_cell.angle_alpha   90.00
_cell.angle_beta   90.00
_cell.angle_gamma   90.00
#
_symmetry.space_group_name_H-M   'P 1'
#
loop_
_entity.id
_entity.type
_entity.pdbx_description
1 polymer ?
#
loop_
_entity_poly.entity_id
_entity_poly.type
_entity_poly.pdbx_seq_one_letter_code
_entity_poly.pdbx_strand_id
1 'polypeptide(L)'
;FKCTQAAWPYMRKQNYGRIIMTSSNSGIYGNFGQANYSAAKMGLVGLANTVAIEGQKNNIHCNVIIPTAASRMTEDILPDILFNELKPHLIAPVVVYLCHESCKDNGSYIESAAGWATKLNIVRGKGCVLRTSIDQTNTTPEYVQSVWAKITDMTDAKHLDTIGQASGSLLEVLEKLKEGKFGEYEDTFKFSNKDLILYALGIGASVKNENDLKFLYENHPEFSAIPSYFVLPGLMLCMTTDIVGSALPSGKAHLSNILHGEQYLEICDDIPTSGTLTTIGKVFDVMDKGSGALVVTNTDTYDESGRLLVKNQSSTFIVGAGNFGGKKTPIKGVIPIVNPPNRSPDATCHYKTSEDQAALYRLSGDLNPLHIDPDFAALGGFKTPILHGLCSLGFSVRAVLAQYANNNASLFKAVKLRFSAPVIPGQTLKIDMWKEGKRVLFTTTVVETGTKAIIGGYVDLKDIAAKL
;
A
#
# COMPACT_ATOMS: atom_id res chain seq x y z
N PHE A 1 24.62 -35.79 -7.71
CA PHE A 1 25.83 -35.25 -8.40
C PHE A 1 26.44 -36.23 -9.39
N LYS A 2 27.12 -37.30 -8.96
CA LYS A 2 27.86 -38.20 -9.88
C LYS A 2 27.02 -38.78 -11.02
N CYS A 3 25.81 -39.26 -10.76
CA CYS A 3 24.92 -39.78 -11.80
C CYS A 3 24.52 -38.71 -12.82
N THR A 4 24.16 -37.50 -12.34
CA THR A 4 23.87 -36.35 -13.20
C THR A 4 25.07 -35.98 -14.07
N GLN A 5 26.27 -35.92 -13.47
CA GLN A 5 27.52 -35.63 -14.18
C GLN A 5 27.79 -36.65 -15.30
N ALA A 6 27.54 -37.94 -15.04
CA ALA A 6 27.74 -39.00 -16.03
C ALA A 6 26.71 -38.95 -17.17
N ALA A 7 25.46 -38.58 -16.89
CA ALA A 7 24.40 -38.45 -17.89
C ALA A 7 24.49 -37.17 -18.73
N TRP A 8 25.11 -36.11 -18.19
CA TRP A 8 25.14 -34.77 -18.77
C TRP A 8 25.63 -34.69 -20.23
N PRO A 9 26.74 -35.34 -20.63
CA PRO A 9 27.24 -35.23 -22.01
C PRO A 9 26.24 -35.74 -23.04
N TYR A 10 25.45 -36.76 -22.70
CA TYR A 10 24.44 -37.35 -23.59
C TYR A 10 23.24 -36.41 -23.77
N MET A 11 22.69 -35.89 -22.66
CA MET A 11 21.58 -34.94 -22.69
C MET A 11 21.94 -33.67 -23.45
N ARG A 12 23.16 -33.15 -23.23
CA ARG A 12 23.67 -31.96 -23.92
C ARG A 12 23.83 -32.18 -25.42
N LYS A 13 24.35 -33.35 -25.84
CA LYS A 13 24.50 -33.71 -27.25
C LYS A 13 23.14 -33.82 -27.96
N GLN A 14 22.11 -34.31 -27.27
CA GLN A 14 20.76 -34.50 -27.81
C GLN A 14 19.88 -33.25 -27.72
N ASN A 15 20.32 -32.21 -27.01
CA ASN A 15 19.53 -31.01 -26.74
C ASN A 15 18.18 -31.30 -26.07
N TYR A 16 18.18 -32.33 -25.20
CA TYR A 16 17.03 -32.77 -24.42
C TYR A 16 17.51 -33.51 -23.17
N GLY A 17 16.95 -33.15 -22.01
CA GLY A 17 17.19 -33.89 -20.78
C GLY A 17 16.17 -33.55 -19.69
N ARG A 18 15.86 -34.52 -18.85
CA ARG A 18 15.01 -34.35 -17.66
C ARG A 18 15.69 -35.04 -16.49
N ILE A 19 15.96 -34.28 -15.44
CA ILE A 19 16.68 -34.72 -14.25
C ILE A 19 15.79 -34.47 -13.05
N ILE A 20 15.71 -35.46 -12.15
CA ILE A 20 14.97 -35.34 -10.90
C ILE A 20 15.93 -35.57 -9.74
N MET A 21 15.91 -34.65 -8.78
CA MET A 21 16.53 -34.81 -7.48
C MET A 21 15.45 -35.13 -6.44
N THR A 22 15.70 -36.08 -5.55
CA THR A 22 14.74 -36.45 -4.49
C THR A 22 15.14 -35.83 -3.16
N SER A 23 14.47 -34.75 -2.76
CA SER A 23 14.64 -34.12 -1.45
C SER A 23 13.67 -34.72 -0.41
N SER A 24 13.35 -34.02 0.68
CA SER A 24 12.32 -34.41 1.67
C SER A 24 11.91 -33.22 2.55
N ASN A 25 10.74 -33.33 3.19
CA ASN A 25 10.32 -32.37 4.22
C ASN A 25 11.29 -32.31 5.41
N SER A 26 11.97 -33.41 5.77
CA SER A 26 13.06 -33.36 6.76
C SER A 26 14.21 -32.45 6.33
N GLY A 27 14.46 -32.31 5.02
CA GLY A 27 15.39 -31.33 4.48
C GLY A 27 14.85 -29.92 4.64
N ILE A 28 13.63 -29.68 4.13
CA ILE A 28 13.02 -28.34 4.08
C ILE A 28 12.81 -27.73 5.48
N TYR A 29 12.27 -28.51 6.41
CA TYR A 29 11.82 -28.02 7.72
C TYR A 29 12.67 -28.51 8.89
N GLY A 30 13.56 -29.48 8.66
CA GLY A 30 14.29 -30.18 9.73
C GLY A 30 13.49 -31.34 10.34
N ASN A 31 14.20 -32.29 10.95
CA ASN A 31 13.60 -33.35 11.76
C ASN A 31 14.58 -33.83 12.84
N PHE A 32 14.06 -34.17 14.02
CA PHE A 32 14.88 -34.59 15.17
C PHE A 32 15.70 -35.85 14.84
N GLY A 33 16.97 -35.88 15.25
CA GLY A 33 17.87 -37.03 15.05
C GLY A 33 18.33 -37.29 13.61
N GLN A 34 18.00 -36.41 12.65
CA GLN A 34 18.25 -36.61 11.21
C GLN A 34 19.17 -35.57 10.57
N ALA A 35 20.07 -34.92 11.32
CA ALA A 35 20.91 -33.83 10.81
C ALA A 35 21.69 -34.18 9.52
N ASN A 36 22.27 -35.38 9.45
CA ASN A 36 22.95 -35.90 8.26
C ASN A 36 22.02 -36.05 7.04
N TYR A 37 20.82 -36.58 7.25
CA TYR A 37 19.81 -36.77 6.22
C TYR A 37 19.23 -35.43 5.75
N SER A 38 18.85 -34.55 6.67
CA SER A 38 18.36 -33.20 6.38
C SER A 38 19.38 -32.39 5.57
N ALA A 39 20.66 -32.41 5.98
CA ALA A 39 21.74 -31.73 5.26
C ALA A 39 21.89 -32.28 3.83
N ALA A 40 21.89 -33.61 3.66
CA ALA A 40 21.99 -34.22 2.34
C ALA A 40 20.80 -33.86 1.44
N LYS A 41 19.57 -33.87 1.98
CA LYS A 41 18.35 -33.59 1.21
C LYS A 41 18.21 -32.12 0.81
N MET A 42 18.64 -31.17 1.65
CA MET A 42 18.74 -29.76 1.24
C MET A 42 19.90 -29.50 0.27
N GLY A 43 21.02 -30.22 0.43
CA GLY A 43 22.12 -30.17 -0.54
C GLY A 43 21.69 -30.55 -1.96
N LEU A 44 20.72 -31.46 -2.09
CA LEU A 44 20.12 -31.82 -3.39
C LEU A 44 19.29 -30.70 -4.01
N VAL A 45 18.63 -29.86 -3.20
CA VAL A 45 17.91 -28.67 -3.68
C VAL A 45 18.91 -27.66 -4.25
N GLY A 46 19.97 -27.36 -3.51
CA GLY A 46 21.05 -26.48 -3.98
C GLY A 46 21.72 -26.99 -5.26
N LEU A 47 21.97 -28.30 -5.36
CA LEU A 47 22.49 -28.92 -6.58
C LEU A 47 21.50 -28.78 -7.75
N ALA A 48 20.21 -29.02 -7.53
CA ALA A 48 19.20 -28.92 -8.58
C ALA A 48 19.13 -27.51 -9.18
N ASN A 49 19.20 -26.48 -8.33
CA ASN A 49 19.15 -25.07 -8.75
C ASN A 49 20.24 -24.74 -9.77
N THR A 50 21.47 -25.13 -9.49
CA THR A 50 22.59 -24.87 -10.41
C THR A 50 22.49 -25.71 -11.69
N VAL A 51 22.13 -26.99 -11.57
CA VAL A 51 21.97 -27.88 -12.74
C VAL A 51 20.85 -27.38 -13.68
N ALA A 52 19.75 -26.87 -13.11
CA ALA A 52 18.65 -26.28 -13.87
C ALA A 52 19.11 -25.09 -14.73
N ILE A 53 19.94 -24.20 -14.14
CA ILE A 53 20.48 -23.01 -14.82
C ILE A 53 21.48 -23.43 -15.91
N GLU A 54 22.42 -24.32 -15.60
CA GLU A 54 23.43 -24.80 -16.56
C GLU A 54 22.80 -25.51 -17.77
N GLY A 55 21.67 -26.18 -17.57
CA GLY A 55 20.98 -26.97 -18.59
C GLY A 55 20.01 -26.20 -19.47
N GLN A 56 19.57 -25.00 -19.03
CA GLN A 56 18.47 -24.25 -19.65
C GLN A 56 18.67 -24.01 -21.15
N LYS A 57 19.89 -23.61 -21.56
CA LYS A 57 20.22 -23.34 -22.97
C LYS A 57 20.18 -24.58 -23.86
N ASN A 58 20.22 -25.78 -23.27
CA ASN A 58 20.23 -27.05 -23.98
C ASN A 58 18.96 -27.88 -23.76
N ASN A 59 17.86 -27.27 -23.29
CA ASN A 59 16.60 -27.96 -22.98
C ASN A 59 16.80 -29.17 -22.04
N ILE A 60 17.75 -29.03 -21.11
CA ILE A 60 17.99 -29.95 -20.01
C ILE A 60 17.36 -29.32 -18.77
N HIS A 61 16.27 -29.89 -18.29
CA HIS A 61 15.58 -29.41 -17.10
C HIS A 61 15.93 -30.27 -15.89
N CYS A 62 16.05 -29.62 -14.74
CA CYS A 62 16.29 -30.28 -13.46
C CYS A 62 15.28 -29.79 -12.44
N ASN A 63 14.45 -30.70 -11.90
CA ASN A 63 13.44 -30.40 -10.89
C ASN A 63 13.67 -31.24 -9.64
N VAL A 64 13.07 -30.82 -8.52
CA VAL A 64 13.13 -31.54 -7.23
C VAL A 64 11.77 -32.15 -6.93
N ILE A 65 11.74 -33.45 -6.62
CA ILE A 65 10.59 -34.11 -6.01
C ILE A 65 10.80 -34.20 -4.49
N ILE A 66 9.76 -33.85 -3.73
CA ILE A 66 9.70 -33.90 -2.26
C ILE A 66 8.60 -34.90 -1.89
N PRO A 67 8.91 -36.20 -1.81
CA PRO A 67 7.91 -37.20 -1.50
C PRO A 67 7.61 -37.24 0.00
N THR A 68 6.33 -37.28 0.34
CA THR A 68 5.87 -37.71 1.69
C THR A 68 5.31 -39.12 1.56
N ALA A 69 5.93 -40.08 2.25
CA ALA A 69 5.55 -41.48 2.18
C ALA A 69 5.57 -42.13 3.56
N ALA A 70 4.71 -43.13 3.78
CA ALA A 70 4.69 -43.90 5.02
C ALA A 70 5.86 -44.87 5.04
N SER A 71 6.43 -45.07 6.22
CA SER A 71 7.42 -46.12 6.49
C SER A 71 6.80 -47.22 7.35
N ARG A 72 7.38 -48.42 7.35
CA ARG A 72 6.98 -49.49 8.28
C ARG A 72 7.08 -49.06 9.75
N MET A 73 7.94 -48.10 10.06
CA MET A 73 8.13 -47.56 11.41
C MET A 73 7.01 -46.60 11.85
N THR A 74 6.15 -46.15 10.93
CA THR A 74 5.05 -45.21 11.19
C THR A 74 3.67 -45.86 11.12
N GLU A 75 3.61 -47.19 10.97
CA GLU A 75 2.38 -47.97 10.82
C GLU A 75 1.48 -47.88 12.05
N ASP A 76 2.05 -48.02 13.25
CA ASP A 76 1.30 -47.94 14.51
C ASP A 76 1.02 -46.49 14.98
N ILE A 77 1.46 -45.48 14.22
CA ILE A 77 1.39 -44.05 14.61
C ILE A 77 0.37 -43.29 13.76
N LEU A 78 0.26 -43.63 12.48
CA LEU A 78 -0.61 -42.90 11.53
C LEU A 78 -2.01 -43.52 11.50
N PRO A 79 -3.07 -42.71 11.32
CA PRO A 79 -4.40 -43.24 11.03
C PRO A 79 -4.38 -44.13 9.78
N ASP A 80 -5.13 -45.24 9.80
CA ASP A 80 -5.15 -46.24 8.71
C ASP A 80 -5.36 -45.63 7.33
N ILE A 81 -6.27 -44.64 7.22
CA ILE A 81 -6.54 -43.94 5.96
C ILE A 81 -5.28 -43.25 5.41
N LEU A 82 -4.51 -42.58 6.28
CA LEU A 82 -3.29 -41.89 5.85
C LEU A 82 -2.19 -42.89 5.48
N PHE A 83 -2.01 -43.96 6.27
CA PHE A 83 -1.02 -44.99 5.97
C PHE A 83 -1.33 -45.73 4.66
N ASN A 84 -2.61 -45.98 4.38
CA ASN A 84 -3.06 -46.66 3.17
C ASN A 84 -2.98 -45.80 1.91
N GLU A 85 -3.03 -44.47 2.03
CA GLU A 85 -2.88 -43.57 0.88
C GLU A 85 -1.45 -43.10 0.63
N LEU A 86 -0.52 -43.27 1.58
CA LEU A 86 0.89 -42.90 1.40
C LEU A 86 1.68 -43.95 0.59
N LYS A 87 1.19 -44.30 -0.61
CA LYS A 87 1.78 -45.30 -1.50
C LYS A 87 2.65 -44.66 -2.60
N PRO A 88 3.84 -45.22 -2.92
CA PRO A 88 4.75 -44.66 -3.93
C PRO A 88 4.16 -44.52 -5.33
N HIS A 89 3.22 -45.39 -5.72
CA HIS A 89 2.61 -45.35 -7.05
C HIS A 89 1.75 -44.11 -7.28
N LEU A 90 1.32 -43.42 -6.22
CA LEU A 90 0.57 -42.16 -6.31
C LEU A 90 1.48 -40.94 -6.51
N ILE A 91 2.80 -41.09 -6.31
CA ILE A 91 3.80 -40.04 -6.54
C ILE A 91 4.41 -40.18 -7.95
N ALA A 92 4.50 -41.41 -8.47
CA ALA A 92 5.14 -41.70 -9.74
C ALA A 92 4.61 -40.87 -10.94
N PRO A 93 3.29 -40.64 -11.11
CA PRO A 93 2.79 -39.82 -12.21
C PRO A 93 3.33 -38.38 -12.23
N VAL A 94 3.53 -37.78 -11.05
CA VAL A 94 4.11 -36.42 -10.94
C VAL A 94 5.56 -36.42 -11.45
N VAL A 95 6.35 -37.42 -11.05
CA VAL A 95 7.73 -37.58 -11.52
C VAL A 95 7.78 -37.85 -13.02
N VAL A 96 6.89 -38.71 -13.54
CA VAL A 96 6.78 -39.01 -14.97
C VAL A 96 6.45 -37.74 -15.77
N TYR A 97 5.50 -36.92 -15.29
CA TYR A 97 5.16 -35.67 -15.95
C TYR A 97 6.32 -34.67 -15.95
N LEU A 98 7.02 -34.50 -14.83
CA LEU A 98 8.24 -33.67 -14.76
C LEU A 98 9.36 -34.17 -15.69
N CYS A 99 9.32 -35.44 -16.10
CA CYS A 99 10.23 -36.06 -17.06
C CYS A 99 9.69 -36.12 -18.49
N HIS A 100 8.50 -35.60 -18.77
CA HIS A 100 7.89 -35.61 -20.09
C HIS A 100 8.36 -34.42 -20.94
N GLU A 101 8.32 -34.57 -22.28
CA GLU A 101 8.76 -33.54 -23.23
C GLU A 101 7.93 -32.26 -23.15
N SER A 102 6.63 -32.40 -22.87
CA SER A 102 5.70 -31.28 -22.75
C SER A 102 5.93 -30.43 -21.50
N CYS A 103 6.58 -30.96 -20.46
CA CYS A 103 6.81 -30.23 -19.22
C CYS A 103 7.86 -29.14 -19.43
N LYS A 104 7.50 -27.90 -19.07
CA LYS A 104 8.36 -26.71 -19.19
C LYS A 104 8.96 -26.27 -17.85
N ASP A 105 8.60 -26.91 -16.75
CA ASP A 105 9.17 -26.64 -15.43
C ASP A 105 10.67 -26.95 -15.42
N ASN A 106 11.43 -26.02 -14.85
CA ASN A 106 12.86 -26.14 -14.62
C ASN A 106 13.21 -25.42 -13.31
N GLY A 107 13.93 -26.06 -12.40
CA GLY A 107 14.22 -25.53 -11.06
C GLY A 107 13.03 -25.55 -10.11
N SER A 108 11.94 -26.26 -10.43
CA SER A 108 10.76 -26.35 -9.56
C SER A 108 10.97 -27.35 -8.42
N TYR A 109 10.42 -27.05 -7.24
CA TYR A 109 10.32 -27.99 -6.11
C TYR A 109 8.88 -28.44 -5.96
N ILE A 110 8.62 -29.72 -6.20
CA ILE A 110 7.26 -30.27 -6.18
C ILE A 110 7.16 -31.24 -5.00
N GLU A 111 6.27 -30.94 -4.06
CA GLU A 111 5.87 -31.88 -3.01
C GLU A 111 4.73 -32.74 -3.52
N SER A 112 4.76 -34.05 -3.22
CA SER A 112 3.66 -34.94 -3.57
C SER A 112 3.53 -36.15 -2.65
N ALA A 113 2.29 -36.50 -2.33
CA ALA A 113 1.88 -37.65 -1.54
C ALA A 113 0.37 -37.90 -1.69
N ALA A 114 -0.08 -39.15 -1.53
CA ALA A 114 -1.51 -39.50 -1.46
C ALA A 114 -2.38 -38.91 -2.59
N GLY A 115 -1.85 -38.84 -3.82
CA GLY A 115 -2.58 -38.28 -4.97
C GLY A 115 -2.71 -36.75 -4.98
N TRP A 116 -2.01 -36.05 -4.08
CA TRP A 116 -1.92 -34.59 -4.01
C TRP A 116 -0.50 -34.12 -4.34
N ALA A 117 -0.38 -32.89 -4.86
CA ALA A 117 0.89 -32.23 -5.10
C ALA A 117 0.78 -30.70 -4.96
N THR A 118 1.90 -30.06 -4.59
CA THR A 118 2.04 -28.60 -4.56
C THR A 118 3.45 -28.17 -4.97
N LYS A 119 3.63 -26.88 -5.23
CA LYS A 119 4.94 -26.26 -5.49
C LYS A 119 5.43 -25.52 -4.25
N LEU A 120 6.70 -25.74 -3.89
CA LEU A 120 7.41 -24.95 -2.89
C LEU A 120 8.39 -23.99 -3.58
N ASN A 121 8.60 -22.82 -2.99
CA ASN A 121 9.65 -21.88 -3.37
C ASN A 121 10.13 -21.07 -2.16
N ILE A 122 11.29 -20.42 -2.30
CA ILE A 122 11.83 -19.52 -1.27
C ILE A 122 11.30 -18.11 -1.54
N VAL A 123 10.78 -17.47 -0.51
CA VAL A 123 10.43 -16.04 -0.54
C VAL A 123 11.37 -15.24 0.35
N ARG A 124 11.57 -13.97 0.01
CA ARG A 124 12.38 -13.01 0.77
C ARG A 124 11.51 -11.86 1.23
N GLY A 125 11.58 -11.51 2.52
CA GLY A 125 10.94 -10.32 3.07
C GLY A 125 11.50 -9.02 2.46
N LYS A 126 10.79 -7.91 2.69
CA LYS A 126 11.24 -6.56 2.25
C LYS A 126 12.58 -6.19 2.90
N GLY A 127 12.75 -6.58 4.17
CA GLY A 127 13.91 -6.26 4.98
C GLY A 127 13.95 -4.79 5.41
N CYS A 128 15.06 -4.39 6.02
CA CYS A 128 15.28 -3.04 6.52
C CYS A 128 16.76 -2.66 6.43
N VAL A 129 17.05 -1.37 6.19
CA VAL A 129 18.42 -0.86 6.26
C VAL A 129 18.86 -0.75 7.72
N LEU A 130 20.14 -0.99 7.98
CA LEU A 130 20.67 -1.11 9.35
C LEU A 130 21.51 0.11 9.79
N ARG A 131 21.36 1.25 9.11
CA ARG A 131 22.08 2.49 9.39
C ARG A 131 21.29 3.70 8.87
N THR A 132 21.49 4.87 9.47
CA THR A 132 20.69 6.06 9.13
C THR A 132 21.27 6.86 7.97
N SER A 133 22.53 6.66 7.61
CA SER A 133 23.15 7.29 6.44
C SER A 133 24.20 6.40 5.77
N ILE A 134 24.55 6.74 4.53
CA ILE A 134 25.63 6.06 3.80
C ILE A 134 27.00 6.32 4.46
N ASP A 135 27.16 7.48 5.10
CA ASP A 135 28.37 7.92 5.78
C ASP A 135 28.56 7.28 7.16
N GLN A 136 27.47 6.73 7.73
CA GLN A 136 27.57 5.91 8.92
C GLN A 136 28.23 4.57 8.54
N THR A 137 29.52 4.46 8.86
CA THR A 137 30.35 3.30 8.52
C THR A 137 30.09 2.09 9.41
N ASN A 138 29.54 2.29 10.61
CA ASN A 138 29.30 1.24 11.59
C ASN A 138 27.80 0.99 11.81
N THR A 139 27.39 -0.28 11.73
CA THR A 139 26.09 -0.78 12.20
C THR A 139 26.26 -1.32 13.61
N THR A 140 25.45 -0.87 14.58
CA THR A 140 25.54 -1.36 15.97
C THR A 140 24.50 -2.45 16.24
N PRO A 141 24.78 -3.42 17.14
CA PRO A 141 23.81 -4.43 17.55
C PRO A 141 22.50 -3.85 18.09
N GLU A 142 22.56 -2.72 18.81
CA GLU A 142 21.40 -2.03 19.38
C GLU A 142 20.48 -1.48 18.29
N TYR A 143 21.05 -0.96 17.20
CA TYR A 143 20.26 -0.52 16.05
C TYR A 143 19.61 -1.71 15.34
N VAL A 144 20.35 -2.82 15.16
CA VAL A 144 19.78 -4.05 14.59
C VAL A 144 18.61 -4.55 15.44
N GLN A 145 18.75 -4.54 16.77
CA GLN A 145 17.68 -4.90 17.69
C GLN A 145 16.46 -3.98 17.56
N SER A 146 16.68 -2.66 17.46
CA SER A 146 15.58 -1.69 17.40
C SER A 146 14.73 -1.80 16.13
N VAL A 147 15.31 -2.29 15.03
CA VAL A 147 14.60 -2.51 13.76
C VAL A 147 14.34 -3.99 13.43
N TRP A 148 14.62 -4.91 14.36
CA TRP A 148 14.56 -6.36 14.12
C TRP A 148 13.21 -6.83 13.60
N ALA A 149 12.12 -6.30 14.17
CA ALA A 149 10.76 -6.62 13.73
C ALA A 149 10.53 -6.34 12.24
N LYS A 150 11.14 -5.28 11.68
CA LYS A 150 11.08 -4.94 10.26
C LYS A 150 11.96 -5.87 9.40
N ILE A 151 13.09 -6.33 9.94
CA ILE A 151 13.99 -7.27 9.24
C ILE A 151 13.28 -8.61 9.02
N THR A 152 12.54 -9.07 10.02
CA THR A 152 11.86 -10.37 10.01
C THR A 152 10.41 -10.32 9.52
N ASP A 153 9.93 -9.16 9.08
CA ASP A 153 8.58 -9.03 8.54
C ASP A 153 8.45 -9.70 7.16
N MET A 154 7.50 -10.62 7.06
CA MET A 154 7.23 -11.43 5.87
C MET A 154 5.89 -11.09 5.21
N THR A 155 5.18 -10.05 5.68
CA THR A 155 3.85 -9.66 5.17
C THR A 155 3.88 -9.39 3.66
N ASP A 156 4.94 -8.74 3.17
CA ASP A 156 5.15 -8.44 1.74
C ASP A 156 6.27 -9.29 1.10
N ALA A 157 6.48 -10.51 1.59
CA ALA A 157 7.52 -11.37 1.06
C ALA A 157 7.30 -11.72 -0.43
N LYS A 158 8.39 -11.70 -1.21
CA LYS A 158 8.36 -11.98 -2.65
C LYS A 158 9.29 -13.13 -3.02
N HIS A 159 8.90 -13.94 -3.99
CA HIS A 159 9.81 -14.88 -4.64
C HIS A 159 10.77 -14.12 -5.55
N LEU A 160 12.02 -14.55 -5.58
CA LEU A 160 13.03 -14.06 -6.53
C LEU A 160 13.48 -15.25 -7.38
N ASP A 161 13.42 -15.09 -8.69
CA ASP A 161 13.73 -16.13 -9.67
C ASP A 161 15.25 -16.30 -9.86
N THR A 162 16.02 -15.23 -9.64
CA THR A 162 17.46 -15.23 -9.92
C THR A 162 18.28 -14.52 -8.84
N ILE A 163 19.57 -14.90 -8.75
CA ILE A 163 20.54 -14.19 -7.91
C ILE A 163 20.73 -12.73 -8.37
N GLY A 164 20.57 -12.44 -9.66
CA GLY A 164 20.67 -11.08 -10.21
C GLY A 164 19.61 -10.13 -9.64
N GLN A 165 18.36 -10.59 -9.52
CA GLN A 165 17.29 -9.82 -8.86
C GLN A 165 17.63 -9.57 -7.37
N ALA A 166 18.15 -10.58 -6.69
CA ALA A 166 18.54 -10.45 -5.29
C ALA A 166 19.65 -9.42 -5.08
N SER A 167 20.67 -9.38 -5.95
CA SER A 167 21.73 -8.38 -5.91
C SER A 167 21.27 -6.99 -6.35
N GLY A 168 20.44 -6.89 -7.40
CA GLY A 168 19.92 -5.62 -7.92
C GLY A 168 19.15 -4.82 -6.86
N SER A 169 18.30 -5.49 -6.09
CA SER A 169 17.55 -4.84 -5.00
C SER A 169 18.43 -4.18 -3.93
N LEU A 170 19.67 -4.66 -3.73
CA LEU A 170 20.57 -4.07 -2.75
C LEU A 170 21.11 -2.72 -3.26
N LEU A 171 21.36 -2.60 -4.57
CA LEU A 171 21.78 -1.36 -5.18
C LEU A 171 20.71 -0.28 -5.02
N GLU A 172 19.45 -0.60 -5.28
CA GLU A 172 18.31 0.32 -5.09
C GLU A 172 18.24 0.84 -3.65
N VAL A 173 18.44 -0.04 -2.65
CA VAL A 173 18.47 0.35 -1.24
C VAL A 173 19.64 1.31 -0.95
N LEU A 174 20.82 1.07 -1.52
CA LEU A 174 22.00 1.91 -1.34
C LEU A 174 21.85 3.27 -2.05
N GLU A 175 21.24 3.31 -3.23
CA GLU A 175 20.92 4.54 -3.95
C GLU A 175 19.94 5.41 -3.14
N LYS A 176 18.86 4.81 -2.64
CA LYS A 176 17.92 5.49 -1.71
C LYS A 176 18.63 6.02 -0.46
N LEU A 177 19.54 5.23 0.13
CA LEU A 177 20.32 5.65 1.30
C LEU A 177 21.27 6.81 0.99
N LYS A 178 21.92 6.81 -0.19
CA LYS A 178 22.84 7.85 -0.64
C LYS A 178 22.12 9.17 -0.95
N GLU A 179 20.91 9.11 -1.49
CA GLU A 179 20.08 10.29 -1.79
C GLU A 179 19.50 10.96 -0.53
N GLY A 180 19.83 10.45 0.67
CA GLY A 180 19.25 10.94 1.93
C GLY A 180 17.78 10.58 2.10
N LYS A 181 17.26 9.64 1.29
CA LYS A 181 15.87 9.17 1.36
C LYS A 181 15.63 8.21 2.54
N PHE A 182 16.66 7.83 3.29
CA PHE A 182 16.53 7.09 4.55
C PHE A 182 16.33 8.02 5.76
N GLY A 183 15.37 8.92 5.61
CA GLY A 183 14.54 9.53 6.64
C GLY A 183 13.10 9.69 6.15
N GLU A 184 12.80 9.13 4.97
CA GLU A 184 11.50 9.15 4.32
C GLU A 184 10.78 7.83 4.65
N TYR A 185 9.53 7.95 5.10
CA TYR A 185 8.67 6.82 5.38
C TYR A 185 8.12 6.30 4.06
N GLU A 186 8.05 4.98 3.89
CA GLU A 186 7.55 4.36 2.66
C GLU A 186 6.47 3.33 2.99
N ASP A 187 5.35 3.37 2.28
CA ASP A 187 4.25 2.40 2.41
C ASP A 187 3.66 2.09 1.03
N THR A 188 3.04 0.91 0.93
CA THR A 188 2.39 0.42 -0.30
C THR A 188 0.88 0.48 -0.17
N PHE A 189 0.20 0.98 -1.20
CA PHE A 189 -1.25 1.12 -1.22
C PHE A 189 -1.83 0.39 -2.45
N LYS A 190 -2.57 -0.70 -2.22
CA LYS A 190 -3.22 -1.48 -3.27
C LYS A 190 -4.69 -1.07 -3.38
N PHE A 191 -5.17 -0.94 -4.61
CA PHE A 191 -6.57 -0.63 -4.85
C PHE A 191 -7.08 -1.21 -6.17
N SER A 192 -8.39 -1.32 -6.24
CA SER A 192 -9.17 -1.83 -7.36
C SER A 192 -10.38 -0.93 -7.64
N ASN A 193 -11.13 -1.24 -8.69
CA ASN A 193 -12.40 -0.58 -8.99
C ASN A 193 -13.39 -0.61 -7.81
N LYS A 194 -13.40 -1.69 -7.02
CA LYS A 194 -14.22 -1.83 -5.80
C LYS A 194 -13.92 -0.71 -4.80
N ASP A 195 -12.65 -0.41 -4.59
CA ASP A 195 -12.20 0.59 -3.62
C ASP A 195 -12.54 2.01 -4.10
N LEU A 196 -12.45 2.23 -5.42
CA LEU A 196 -12.87 3.50 -6.04
C LEU A 196 -14.36 3.76 -5.88
N ILE A 197 -15.19 2.74 -6.17
CA ILE A 197 -16.65 2.84 -6.04
C ILE A 197 -17.04 3.03 -4.57
N LEU A 198 -16.44 2.27 -3.66
CA LEU A 198 -16.66 2.39 -2.22
C LEU A 198 -16.35 3.81 -1.72
N TYR A 199 -15.22 4.38 -2.14
CA TYR A 199 -14.88 5.77 -1.81
C TYR A 199 -15.89 6.75 -2.39
N ALA A 200 -16.26 6.61 -3.67
CA ALA A 200 -17.21 7.49 -4.33
C ALA A 200 -18.56 7.53 -3.59
N LEU A 201 -19.09 6.36 -3.20
CA LEU A 201 -20.27 6.25 -2.33
C LEU A 201 -20.03 6.91 -0.96
N GLY A 202 -18.87 6.66 -0.36
CA GLY A 202 -18.45 7.25 0.91
C GLY A 202 -18.38 8.78 0.92
N ILE A 203 -18.29 9.43 -0.24
CA ILE A 203 -18.33 10.89 -0.40
C ILE A 203 -19.60 11.38 -1.11
N GLY A 204 -20.64 10.54 -1.13
CA GLY A 204 -22.00 10.91 -1.53
C GLY A 204 -22.29 10.85 -3.03
N ALA A 205 -21.45 10.20 -3.85
CA ALA A 205 -21.83 9.86 -5.22
C ALA A 205 -23.05 8.95 -5.19
N SER A 206 -23.99 9.16 -6.11
CA SER A 206 -25.25 8.42 -6.12
C SER A 206 -25.71 8.12 -7.52
N VAL A 207 -26.21 6.91 -7.74
CA VAL A 207 -26.86 6.50 -9.01
C VAL A 207 -28.10 7.33 -9.34
N LYS A 208 -28.64 8.11 -8.39
CA LYS A 208 -29.70 9.10 -8.65
C LYS A 208 -29.22 10.22 -9.58
N ASN A 209 -27.92 10.48 -9.62
CA ASN A 209 -27.30 11.41 -10.54
C ASN A 209 -26.72 10.61 -11.71
N GLU A 210 -27.29 10.73 -12.90
CA GLU A 210 -26.82 9.98 -14.08
C GLU A 210 -25.32 10.22 -14.35
N ASN A 211 -24.84 11.45 -14.12
CA ASN A 211 -23.44 11.85 -14.29
C ASN A 211 -22.48 11.25 -13.25
N ASP A 212 -22.98 10.60 -12.19
CA ASP A 212 -22.16 9.92 -11.18
C ASP A 212 -21.94 8.43 -11.54
N LEU A 213 -22.68 7.85 -12.51
CA LEU A 213 -22.57 6.42 -12.85
C LEU A 213 -21.14 6.03 -13.26
N LYS A 214 -20.40 6.94 -13.90
CA LYS A 214 -18.99 6.75 -14.26
C LYS A 214 -18.02 6.62 -13.08
N PHE A 215 -18.45 6.98 -11.87
CA PHE A 215 -17.68 6.77 -10.65
C PHE A 215 -18.15 5.52 -9.88
N LEU A 216 -19.26 4.91 -10.31
CA LEU A 216 -19.99 3.89 -9.56
C LEU A 216 -20.11 2.54 -10.30
N TYR A 217 -19.78 2.50 -11.58
CA TYR A 217 -19.87 1.28 -12.40
C TYR A 217 -18.59 1.05 -13.19
N GLU A 218 -17.88 -0.03 -12.85
CA GLU A 218 -16.57 -0.38 -13.38
C GLU A 218 -16.56 -0.69 -14.89
N ASN A 219 -17.72 -1.04 -15.48
CA ASN A 219 -17.84 -1.25 -16.93
C ASN A 219 -18.39 -0.02 -17.67
N HIS A 220 -18.58 1.12 -16.98
CA HIS A 220 -18.89 2.38 -17.66
C HIS A 220 -17.72 2.74 -18.60
N PRO A 221 -17.96 3.16 -19.86
CA PRO A 221 -16.89 3.44 -20.83
C PRO A 221 -15.93 4.55 -20.38
N GLU A 222 -16.41 5.45 -19.53
CA GLU A 222 -15.61 6.52 -18.90
C GLU A 222 -15.37 6.27 -17.40
N PHE A 223 -15.35 5.00 -16.96
CA PHE A 223 -15.10 4.67 -15.56
C PHE A 223 -13.81 5.32 -15.07
N SER A 224 -13.90 6.10 -14.00
CA SER A 224 -12.77 6.86 -13.47
C SER A 224 -12.87 7.01 -11.95
N ALA A 225 -11.74 7.27 -11.32
CA ALA A 225 -11.71 7.64 -9.91
C ALA A 225 -12.12 9.10 -9.72
N ILE A 226 -12.82 9.41 -8.63
CA ILE A 226 -12.90 10.81 -8.16
C ILE A 226 -11.50 11.18 -7.63
N PRO A 227 -10.84 12.24 -8.16
CA PRO A 227 -9.42 12.52 -7.91
C PRO A 227 -9.02 12.62 -6.43
N SER A 228 -9.93 13.06 -5.56
CA SER A 228 -9.68 13.14 -4.12
C SER A 228 -9.47 11.78 -3.44
N TYR A 229 -9.79 10.66 -4.11
CA TYR A 229 -9.44 9.30 -3.66
C TYR A 229 -7.95 9.18 -3.35
N PHE A 230 -7.12 9.81 -4.17
CA PHE A 230 -5.66 9.74 -4.08
C PHE A 230 -5.06 10.56 -2.92
N VAL A 231 -5.90 11.10 -2.03
CA VAL A 231 -5.44 11.55 -0.71
C VAL A 231 -5.08 10.37 0.21
N LEU A 232 -5.72 9.21 -0.01
CA LEU A 232 -5.66 8.05 0.88
C LEU A 232 -4.25 7.44 0.99
N PRO A 233 -3.44 7.27 -0.07
CA PRO A 233 -2.09 6.73 0.08
C PRO A 233 -1.19 7.56 1.01
N GLY A 234 -1.22 8.89 0.86
CA GLY A 234 -0.48 9.82 1.72
C GLY A 234 -1.02 9.86 3.16
N LEU A 235 -2.35 9.82 3.33
CA LEU A 235 -3.00 9.69 4.63
C LEU A 235 -2.57 8.40 5.32
N MET A 236 -2.65 7.26 4.62
CA MET A 236 -2.33 5.96 5.20
C MET A 236 -0.90 5.91 5.67
N LEU A 237 0.05 6.39 4.85
CA LEU A 237 1.45 6.50 5.27
C LEU A 237 1.61 7.30 6.59
N CYS A 238 0.85 8.39 6.75
CA CYS A 238 0.91 9.19 7.96
C CYS A 238 0.28 8.51 9.19
N MET A 239 -0.62 7.55 8.99
CA MET A 239 -1.31 6.83 10.05
C MET A 239 -0.65 5.49 10.41
N THR A 240 -0.05 4.80 9.42
CA THR A 240 0.60 3.50 9.59
C THR A 240 2.06 3.63 10.05
N THR A 241 2.62 4.83 9.99
CA THR A 241 4.01 5.11 10.39
C THR A 241 4.11 6.20 11.44
N ASP A 242 5.25 6.26 12.13
CA ASP A 242 5.51 7.30 13.14
C ASP A 242 6.01 8.63 12.55
N ILE A 243 5.71 8.92 11.28
CA ILE A 243 6.19 10.13 10.60
C ILE A 243 5.80 11.42 11.33
N VAL A 244 4.59 11.47 11.88
CA VAL A 244 4.13 12.63 12.65
C VAL A 244 4.74 12.66 14.05
N GLY A 245 4.78 11.51 14.75
CA GLY A 245 5.27 11.44 16.13
C GLY A 245 6.78 11.65 16.23
N SER A 246 7.55 11.11 15.28
CA SER A 246 9.01 11.30 15.17
C SER A 246 9.45 12.75 14.96
N ALA A 247 8.53 13.62 14.50
CA ALA A 247 8.78 15.06 14.35
C ALA A 247 8.75 15.82 15.69
N LEU A 248 8.29 15.18 16.77
CA LEU A 248 8.05 15.80 18.07
C LEU A 248 8.91 15.16 19.17
N PRO A 249 9.13 15.86 20.30
CA PRO A 249 9.69 15.24 21.49
C PRO A 249 8.89 13.99 21.90
N SER A 250 9.58 12.90 22.25
CA SER A 250 8.98 11.58 22.52
C SER A 250 7.76 11.63 23.44
N GLY A 251 6.71 10.86 23.09
CA GLY A 251 5.50 10.67 23.91
C GLY A 251 4.45 11.78 23.82
N LYS A 252 4.52 12.70 22.84
CA LYS A 252 3.55 13.81 22.69
C LYS A 252 2.46 13.59 21.64
N ALA A 253 2.63 12.61 20.74
CA ALA A 253 1.68 12.30 19.68
C ALA A 253 0.90 11.02 20.01
N HIS A 254 -0.41 11.17 20.20
CA HIS A 254 -1.35 10.08 20.43
C HIS A 254 -2.52 10.22 19.46
N LEU A 255 -3.13 9.11 19.06
CA LEU A 255 -4.26 9.16 18.11
C LEU A 255 -5.41 10.05 18.63
N SER A 256 -5.59 10.15 19.95
CA SER A 256 -6.63 10.96 20.60
C SER A 256 -6.36 12.47 20.60
N ASN A 257 -5.12 12.92 20.36
CA ASN A 257 -4.76 14.36 20.36
C ASN A 257 -4.29 14.88 19.00
N ILE A 258 -4.42 14.06 17.96
CA ILE A 258 -4.06 14.39 16.58
C ILE A 258 -5.30 14.89 15.84
N LEU A 259 -5.21 16.10 15.30
CA LEU A 259 -6.25 16.71 14.47
C LEU A 259 -5.69 16.98 13.07
N HIS A 260 -6.42 16.54 12.04
CA HIS A 260 -6.08 16.86 10.66
C HIS A 260 -6.52 18.30 10.35
N GLY A 261 -5.56 19.23 10.22
CA GLY A 261 -5.85 20.66 10.11
C GLY A 261 -5.99 21.15 8.66
N GLU A 262 -5.05 20.79 7.79
CA GLU A 262 -5.07 21.21 6.38
C GLU A 262 -4.74 20.05 5.44
N GLN A 263 -5.27 20.14 4.21
CA GLN A 263 -5.01 19.16 3.17
C GLN A 263 -4.71 19.87 1.85
N TYR A 264 -3.63 19.45 1.19
CA TYR A 264 -3.32 19.72 -0.20
C TYR A 264 -3.16 18.41 -0.96
N LEU A 265 -3.66 18.35 -2.18
CA LEU A 265 -3.49 17.22 -3.09
C LEU A 265 -3.32 17.76 -4.51
N GLU A 266 -2.34 17.25 -5.24
CA GLU A 266 -2.10 17.54 -6.65
C GLU A 266 -1.98 16.25 -7.44
N ILE A 267 -2.71 16.17 -8.55
CA ILE A 267 -2.57 15.11 -9.53
C ILE A 267 -1.52 15.54 -10.56
N CYS A 268 -0.45 14.76 -10.66
CA CYS A 268 0.70 15.04 -11.53
C CYS A 268 0.55 14.43 -12.92
N ASP A 269 -0.12 13.29 -13.02
CA ASP A 269 -0.24 12.49 -14.25
C ASP A 269 -1.62 11.78 -14.28
N ASP A 270 -1.89 11.01 -15.32
CA ASP A 270 -3.13 10.24 -15.47
C ASP A 270 -3.25 9.18 -14.38
N ILE A 271 -4.40 9.17 -13.70
CA ILE A 271 -4.68 8.30 -12.56
C ILE A 271 -5.24 6.94 -13.02
N PRO A 272 -4.70 5.81 -12.52
CA PRO A 272 -5.19 4.48 -12.87
C PRO A 272 -6.49 4.14 -12.13
N THR A 273 -7.22 3.13 -12.64
CA THR A 273 -8.46 2.61 -12.04
C THR A 273 -8.25 1.39 -11.13
N SER A 274 -7.03 0.87 -11.09
CA SER A 274 -6.55 -0.17 -10.17
C SER A 274 -5.03 -0.19 -10.17
N GLY A 275 -4.40 -0.72 -9.13
CA GLY A 275 -2.97 -0.99 -9.13
C GLY A 275 -2.36 -1.02 -7.74
N THR A 276 -1.04 -1.16 -7.70
CA THR A 276 -0.23 -1.03 -6.49
C THR A 276 0.55 0.28 -6.55
N LEU A 277 0.39 1.13 -5.55
CA LEU A 277 1.09 2.41 -5.44
C LEU A 277 2.15 2.36 -4.36
N THR A 278 3.29 3.01 -4.60
CA THR A 278 4.32 3.25 -3.58
C THR A 278 4.24 4.71 -3.15
N THR A 279 4.08 4.98 -1.85
CA THR A 279 4.07 6.35 -1.32
C THR A 279 5.30 6.58 -0.45
N ILE A 280 5.99 7.69 -0.69
CA ILE A 280 7.16 8.11 0.06
C ILE A 280 6.82 9.43 0.75
N GLY A 281 7.09 9.54 2.05
CA GLY A 281 6.70 10.69 2.86
C GLY A 281 7.81 11.21 3.74
N LYS A 282 7.82 12.52 3.97
CA LYS A 282 8.74 13.19 4.89
C LYS A 282 8.07 14.31 5.65
N VAL A 283 8.56 14.53 6.87
CA VAL A 283 8.27 15.76 7.62
C VAL A 283 8.88 16.92 6.85
N PHE A 284 8.03 17.83 6.38
CA PHE A 284 8.43 19.00 5.63
C PHE A 284 8.63 20.21 6.55
N ASP A 285 7.75 20.38 7.53
CA ASP A 285 7.84 21.49 8.47
C ASP A 285 7.29 21.13 9.86
N VAL A 286 7.80 21.78 10.91
CA VAL A 286 7.29 21.68 12.28
C VAL A 286 7.20 23.07 12.88
N MET A 287 6.02 23.42 13.38
CA MET A 287 5.72 24.73 13.97
C MET A 287 5.20 24.58 15.40
N ASP A 288 5.60 25.52 16.26
CA ASP A 288 5.05 25.69 17.59
C ASP A 288 3.90 26.70 17.56
N LYS A 289 2.69 26.26 17.92
CA LYS A 289 1.48 27.08 17.97
C LYS A 289 1.05 27.39 19.40
N GLY A 290 1.94 27.23 20.37
CA GLY A 290 1.68 27.45 21.79
C GLY A 290 0.90 26.29 22.41
N SER A 291 -0.40 26.22 22.15
CA SER A 291 -1.27 25.15 22.69
C SER A 291 -1.07 23.78 22.02
N GLY A 292 -0.31 23.73 20.92
CA GLY A 292 -0.04 22.50 20.17
C GLY A 292 1.12 22.68 19.20
N ALA A 293 1.52 21.58 18.56
CA ALA A 293 2.46 21.57 17.46
C ALA A 293 1.73 21.38 16.14
N LEU A 294 2.21 21.99 15.05
CA LEU A 294 1.73 21.73 13.70
C LEU A 294 2.84 21.08 12.90
N VAL A 295 2.64 19.82 12.51
CA VAL A 295 3.56 19.04 11.68
C VAL A 295 3.02 19.03 10.26
N VAL A 296 3.83 19.51 9.31
CA VAL A 296 3.52 19.49 7.88
C VAL A 296 4.28 18.33 7.27
N THR A 297 3.56 17.45 6.57
CA THR A 297 4.13 16.26 5.94
C THR A 297 3.90 16.34 4.44
N ASN A 298 4.96 16.15 3.65
CA ASN A 298 4.84 15.96 2.20
C ASN A 298 4.88 14.47 1.89
N THR A 299 4.05 14.03 0.96
CA THR A 299 4.05 12.66 0.44
C THR A 299 3.94 12.68 -1.08
N ASP A 300 4.74 11.84 -1.73
CA ASP A 300 4.77 11.63 -3.17
C ASP A 300 4.37 10.17 -3.45
N THR A 301 3.41 9.95 -4.33
CA THR A 301 2.89 8.61 -4.67
C THR A 301 3.20 8.25 -6.12
N TYR A 302 3.73 7.04 -6.31
CA TYR A 302 4.23 6.51 -7.58
C TYR A 302 3.48 5.22 -7.96
N ASP A 303 3.33 4.97 -9.27
CA ASP A 303 2.87 3.67 -9.77
C ASP A 303 3.99 2.61 -9.81
N GLU A 304 3.65 1.38 -10.22
CA GLU A 304 4.60 0.25 -10.29
C GLU A 304 5.76 0.47 -11.29
N SER A 305 5.60 1.41 -12.24
CA SER A 305 6.66 1.79 -13.18
C SER A 305 7.59 2.89 -12.65
N GLY A 306 7.27 3.47 -11.48
CA GLY A 306 7.99 4.59 -10.88
C GLY A 306 7.54 5.96 -11.34
N ARG A 307 6.41 6.07 -12.05
CA ARG A 307 5.85 7.37 -12.50
C ARG A 307 5.14 8.06 -11.34
N LEU A 308 5.46 9.34 -11.11
CA LEU A 308 4.85 10.16 -10.07
C LEU A 308 3.39 10.52 -10.45
N LEU A 309 2.44 10.05 -9.66
CA LEU A 309 1.02 10.31 -9.88
C LEU A 309 0.47 11.45 -9.02
N VAL A 310 0.95 11.56 -7.78
CA VAL A 310 0.31 12.41 -6.77
C VAL A 310 1.36 13.08 -5.90
N LYS A 311 1.14 14.37 -5.62
CA LYS A 311 1.78 15.06 -4.51
C LYS A 311 0.73 15.43 -3.47
N ASN A 312 1.03 15.21 -2.21
CA ASN A 312 0.13 15.50 -1.11
C ASN A 312 0.91 16.23 0.00
N GLN A 313 0.30 17.27 0.56
CA GLN A 313 0.82 17.95 1.74
C GLN A 313 -0.29 18.04 2.79
N SER A 314 -0.10 17.35 3.91
CA SER A 314 -1.01 17.38 5.04
C SER A 314 -0.42 18.27 6.16
N SER A 315 -1.29 18.90 6.93
CA SER A 315 -0.89 19.60 8.16
C SER A 315 -1.65 19.01 9.34
N THR A 316 -0.92 18.41 10.25
CA THR A 316 -1.45 17.71 11.41
C THR A 316 -1.17 18.54 12.65
N PHE A 317 -2.21 18.87 13.41
CA PHE A 317 -2.13 19.60 14.66
C PHE A 317 -2.17 18.63 15.84
N ILE A 318 -1.14 18.66 16.68
CA ILE A 318 -1.03 17.80 17.86
C ILE A 318 -1.31 18.66 19.10
N VAL A 319 -2.48 18.46 19.68
CA VAL A 319 -2.95 19.21 20.85
C VAL A 319 -2.06 18.90 22.07
N GLY A 320 -1.61 19.95 22.77
CA GLY A 320 -0.73 19.82 23.94
C GLY A 320 0.75 19.65 23.61
N ALA A 321 1.12 19.48 22.33
CA ALA A 321 2.51 19.28 21.92
C ALA A 321 3.31 20.57 21.66
N GLY A 322 2.75 21.74 21.96
CA GLY A 322 3.41 23.04 21.77
C GLY A 322 4.38 23.42 22.89
N ASN A 323 4.75 24.71 22.93
CA ASN A 323 5.67 25.32 23.91
C ASN A 323 7.08 24.69 23.95
N PHE A 324 7.56 24.19 22.80
CA PHE A 324 8.90 23.65 22.63
C PHE A 324 9.88 24.68 22.03
N GLY A 325 9.43 25.92 21.82
CA GLY A 325 10.28 27.01 21.33
C GLY A 325 10.53 26.97 19.83
N GLY A 326 9.70 26.24 19.07
CA GLY A 326 9.75 26.17 17.62
C GLY A 326 9.29 27.47 16.94
N LYS A 327 9.48 27.54 15.62
CA LYS A 327 9.00 28.66 14.82
C LYS A 327 7.47 28.68 14.75
N LYS A 328 6.91 29.89 14.61
CA LYS A 328 5.44 30.10 14.55
C LYS A 328 4.90 30.19 13.13
N THR A 329 5.74 30.58 12.17
CA THR A 329 5.38 30.78 10.77
C THR A 329 5.89 29.63 9.90
N PRO A 330 5.14 29.26 8.84
CA PRO A 330 5.55 28.19 7.94
C PRO A 330 6.75 28.61 7.10
N ILE A 331 7.58 27.64 6.71
CA ILE A 331 8.64 27.86 5.72
C ILE A 331 8.08 28.00 4.30
N LYS A 332 8.91 28.51 3.40
CA LYS A 332 8.61 28.51 1.96
C LYS A 332 8.37 27.08 1.47
N GLY A 333 7.26 26.88 0.75
CA GLY A 333 6.85 25.57 0.21
C GLY A 333 5.67 24.93 0.95
N VAL A 334 5.26 25.48 2.10
CA VAL A 334 3.93 25.16 2.66
C VAL A 334 2.87 25.85 1.79
N ILE A 335 1.94 25.08 1.24
CA ILE A 335 0.92 25.58 0.31
C ILE A 335 -0.14 26.36 1.10
N PRO A 336 -0.35 27.67 0.82
CA PRO A 336 -1.27 28.49 1.59
C PRO A 336 -2.72 28.22 1.20
N ILE A 337 -3.64 28.40 2.15
CA ILE A 337 -5.07 28.55 1.86
C ILE A 337 -5.34 29.89 1.19
N VAL A 338 -6.49 30.01 0.51
CA VAL A 338 -6.89 31.25 -0.17
C VAL A 338 -8.31 31.63 0.23
N ASN A 339 -8.47 32.84 0.77
CA ASN A 339 -9.79 33.33 1.14
C ASN A 339 -10.67 33.54 -0.10
N PRO A 340 -11.98 33.27 -0.01
CA PRO A 340 -12.91 33.56 -1.10
C PRO A 340 -12.96 35.07 -1.40
N PRO A 341 -13.30 35.46 -2.64
CA PRO A 341 -13.44 36.87 -3.00
C PRO A 341 -14.61 37.50 -2.23
N ASN A 342 -14.53 38.82 -2.00
CA ASN A 342 -15.54 39.57 -1.27
C ASN A 342 -16.78 39.89 -2.14
N ARG A 343 -17.46 38.84 -2.60
CA ARG A 343 -18.68 38.88 -3.41
C ARG A 343 -19.52 37.63 -3.17
N SER A 344 -20.78 37.64 -3.60
CA SER A 344 -21.64 36.45 -3.55
C SER A 344 -21.04 35.26 -4.31
N PRO A 345 -21.27 34.01 -3.86
CA PRO A 345 -20.87 32.80 -4.59
C PRO A 345 -21.45 32.79 -6.01
N ASP A 346 -20.68 32.29 -6.97
CA ASP A 346 -21.16 32.07 -8.35
C ASP A 346 -22.12 30.89 -8.42
N ALA A 347 -21.90 29.89 -7.56
CA ALA A 347 -22.75 28.72 -7.44
C ALA A 347 -22.77 28.21 -5.99
N THR A 348 -23.87 27.58 -5.62
CA THR A 348 -24.07 26.95 -4.31
C THR A 348 -24.77 25.61 -4.52
N CYS A 349 -24.29 24.55 -3.88
CA CYS A 349 -24.99 23.27 -3.82
C CYS A 349 -25.17 22.78 -2.37
N HIS A 350 -26.15 21.90 -2.18
CA HIS A 350 -26.46 21.31 -0.88
C HIS A 350 -26.41 19.77 -0.98
N TYR A 351 -25.69 19.14 -0.06
CA TYR A 351 -25.67 17.69 0.09
C TYR A 351 -26.01 17.31 1.51
N LYS A 352 -27.11 16.58 1.69
CA LYS A 352 -27.42 15.94 2.97
C LYS A 352 -26.57 14.67 3.10
N THR A 353 -25.78 14.60 4.16
CA THR A 353 -25.02 13.38 4.48
C THR A 353 -25.93 12.33 5.10
N SER A 354 -25.58 11.05 4.98
CA SER A 354 -26.24 9.99 5.74
C SER A 354 -25.82 10.04 7.22
N GLU A 355 -26.66 9.53 8.12
CA GLU A 355 -26.24 9.24 9.50
C GLU A 355 -25.10 8.20 9.53
N ASP A 356 -25.07 7.30 8.55
CA ASP A 356 -24.00 6.29 8.38
C ASP A 356 -22.81 6.79 7.54
N GLN A 357 -22.73 8.09 7.22
CA GLN A 357 -21.72 8.59 6.26
C GLN A 357 -20.29 8.29 6.71
N ALA A 358 -20.00 8.45 8.00
CA ALA A 358 -18.69 8.14 8.58
C ALA A 358 -18.43 6.62 8.63
N ALA A 359 -19.46 5.83 8.92
CA ALA A 359 -19.38 4.37 8.96
C ALA A 359 -19.09 3.77 7.58
N LEU A 360 -19.59 4.40 6.50
CA LEU A 360 -19.25 4.04 5.13
C LEU A 360 -17.87 4.57 4.71
N TYR A 361 -17.59 5.85 4.93
CA TYR A 361 -16.35 6.49 4.47
C TYR A 361 -15.10 5.85 5.07
N ARG A 362 -15.12 5.47 6.35
CA ARG A 362 -13.99 4.81 7.04
C ARG A 362 -13.52 3.53 6.35
N LEU A 363 -14.40 2.85 5.61
CA LEU A 363 -14.03 1.64 4.86
C LEU A 363 -13.06 1.92 3.71
N SER A 364 -12.83 3.20 3.37
CA SER A 364 -11.82 3.64 2.41
C SER A 364 -10.40 3.69 3.02
N GLY A 365 -10.25 3.59 4.35
CA GLY A 365 -8.93 3.45 5.00
C GLY A 365 -8.81 4.10 6.39
N ASP A 366 -9.43 5.25 6.62
CA ASP A 366 -9.33 5.95 7.92
C ASP A 366 -10.25 5.31 8.97
N LEU A 367 -9.69 4.37 9.72
CA LEU A 367 -10.37 3.60 10.74
C LEU A 367 -10.37 4.26 12.13
N ASN A 368 -9.98 5.54 12.26
CA ASN A 368 -9.91 6.23 13.55
C ASN A 368 -11.25 6.11 14.32
N PRO A 369 -11.26 5.58 15.56
CA PRO A 369 -12.49 5.37 16.32
C PRO A 369 -13.28 6.66 16.59
N LEU A 370 -12.64 7.83 16.53
CA LEU A 370 -13.26 9.16 16.63
C LEU A 370 -14.51 9.33 15.74
N HIS A 371 -14.56 8.60 14.63
CA HIS A 371 -15.60 8.72 13.60
C HIS A 371 -16.74 7.69 13.74
N ILE A 372 -16.71 6.82 14.74
CA ILE A 372 -17.74 5.78 14.90
C ILE A 372 -18.05 5.42 16.36
N ASP A 373 -17.08 5.50 17.26
CA ASP A 373 -17.21 5.12 18.66
C ASP A 373 -17.51 6.35 19.53
N PRO A 374 -18.70 6.43 20.16
CA PRO A 374 -19.06 7.55 21.03
C PRO A 374 -18.12 7.74 22.22
N ASP A 375 -17.62 6.66 22.83
CA ASP A 375 -16.76 6.73 24.00
C ASP A 375 -15.40 7.32 23.62
N PHE A 376 -14.85 6.91 22.47
CA PHE A 376 -13.63 7.48 21.94
C PHE A 376 -13.81 8.94 21.47
N ALA A 377 -14.95 9.27 20.85
CA ALA A 377 -15.25 10.64 20.45
C ALA A 377 -15.31 11.59 21.65
N ALA A 378 -15.87 11.14 22.77
CA ALA A 378 -15.91 11.89 24.02
C ALA A 378 -14.50 12.18 24.57
N LEU A 379 -13.56 11.23 24.47
CA LEU A 379 -12.15 11.45 24.84
C LEU A 379 -11.47 12.54 24.00
N GLY A 380 -11.86 12.67 22.72
CA GLY A 380 -11.42 13.73 21.82
C GLY A 380 -12.12 15.08 22.03
N GLY A 381 -13.05 15.18 22.99
CA GLY A 381 -13.79 16.40 23.30
C GLY A 381 -15.04 16.62 22.43
N PHE A 382 -15.53 15.59 21.74
CA PHE A 382 -16.73 15.67 20.90
C PHE A 382 -17.92 15.01 21.59
N LYS A 383 -19.12 15.60 21.46
CA LYS A 383 -20.35 15.05 22.05
C LYS A 383 -20.83 13.77 21.37
N THR A 384 -20.51 13.61 20.09
CA THR A 384 -20.88 12.48 19.24
C THR A 384 -19.75 12.24 18.25
N PRO A 385 -19.66 11.04 17.64
CA PRO A 385 -18.76 10.81 16.53
C PRO A 385 -18.94 11.86 15.42
N ILE A 386 -17.83 12.33 14.86
CA ILE A 386 -17.82 13.35 13.81
C ILE A 386 -17.50 12.71 12.46
N LEU A 387 -17.96 13.30 11.38
CA LEU A 387 -17.59 12.91 10.02
C LEU A 387 -16.12 13.27 9.76
N HIS A 388 -15.41 12.41 9.02
CA HIS A 388 -14.05 12.69 8.58
C HIS A 388 -13.98 14.02 7.80
N GLY A 389 -12.99 14.86 8.11
CA GLY A 389 -12.76 16.08 7.34
C GLY A 389 -12.55 15.77 5.85
N LEU A 390 -11.78 14.73 5.55
CA LEU A 390 -11.53 14.28 4.18
C LEU A 390 -12.79 13.78 3.44
N CYS A 391 -13.80 13.28 4.16
CA CYS A 391 -15.11 13.00 3.57
C CYS A 391 -15.80 14.29 3.14
N SER A 392 -15.83 15.30 4.02
CA SER A 392 -16.38 16.63 3.71
C SER A 392 -15.64 17.31 2.54
N LEU A 393 -14.31 17.13 2.44
CA LEU A 393 -13.52 17.51 1.27
C LEU A 393 -14.00 16.81 0.00
N GLY A 394 -14.26 15.49 0.06
CA GLY A 394 -14.75 14.71 -1.08
C GLY A 394 -16.09 15.24 -1.61
N PHE A 395 -17.04 15.57 -0.73
CA PHE A 395 -18.28 16.25 -1.11
C PHE A 395 -18.03 17.59 -1.83
N SER A 396 -17.10 18.39 -1.32
CA SER A 396 -16.74 19.69 -1.92
C SER A 396 -16.06 19.55 -3.29
N VAL A 397 -15.15 18.58 -3.45
CA VAL A 397 -14.51 18.31 -4.75
C VAL A 397 -15.54 17.82 -5.76
N ARG A 398 -16.47 16.94 -5.35
CA ARG A 398 -17.59 16.52 -6.21
C ARG A 398 -18.45 17.69 -6.66
N ALA A 399 -18.77 18.63 -5.75
CA ALA A 399 -19.50 19.83 -6.10
C ALA A 399 -18.80 20.64 -7.21
N VAL A 400 -17.49 20.88 -7.04
CA VAL A 400 -16.70 21.62 -8.03
C VAL A 400 -16.64 20.89 -9.36
N LEU A 401 -16.42 19.57 -9.35
CA LEU A 401 -16.35 18.76 -10.57
C LEU A 401 -17.68 18.77 -11.33
N ALA A 402 -18.79 18.59 -10.62
CA ALA A 402 -20.13 18.64 -11.21
C ALA A 402 -20.42 20.02 -11.82
N GLN A 403 -20.11 21.08 -11.07
CA GLN A 403 -20.44 22.45 -11.45
C GLN A 403 -19.56 23.04 -12.55
N TYR A 404 -18.25 22.73 -12.55
CA TYR A 404 -17.27 23.44 -13.37
C TYR A 404 -16.41 22.54 -14.26
N ALA A 405 -16.51 21.21 -14.12
CA ALA A 405 -15.77 20.26 -14.94
C ALA A 405 -16.65 19.23 -15.66
N ASN A 406 -17.99 19.35 -15.61
CA ASN A 406 -18.91 18.35 -16.16
C ASN A 406 -18.62 16.92 -15.66
N ASN A 407 -18.27 16.81 -14.37
CA ASN A 407 -17.75 15.59 -13.74
C ASN A 407 -16.52 14.97 -14.44
N ASN A 408 -15.81 15.69 -15.31
CA ASN A 408 -14.60 15.17 -15.96
C ASN A 408 -13.42 15.20 -14.98
N ALA A 409 -13.08 14.04 -14.41
CA ALA A 409 -12.01 13.89 -13.44
C ALA A 409 -10.62 14.26 -14.00
N SER A 410 -10.38 14.12 -15.31
CA SER A 410 -9.07 14.44 -15.90
C SER A 410 -8.75 15.93 -15.90
N LEU A 411 -9.78 16.79 -15.76
CA LEU A 411 -9.63 18.23 -15.60
C LEU A 411 -9.24 18.65 -14.19
N PHE A 412 -9.31 17.77 -13.19
CA PHE A 412 -8.80 18.11 -11.86
C PHE A 412 -7.28 18.23 -11.88
N LYS A 413 -6.73 19.29 -11.29
CA LYS A 413 -5.29 19.46 -11.11
C LYS A 413 -4.88 19.39 -9.65
N ALA A 414 -5.50 20.19 -8.78
CA ALA A 414 -5.15 20.22 -7.36
C ALA A 414 -6.32 20.68 -6.49
N VAL A 415 -6.25 20.40 -5.19
CA VAL A 415 -7.13 20.96 -4.16
C VAL A 415 -6.30 21.36 -2.93
N LYS A 416 -6.68 22.46 -2.28
CA LYS A 416 -6.17 22.89 -0.98
C LYS A 416 -7.33 23.33 -0.11
N LEU A 417 -7.25 23.11 1.20
CA LEU A 417 -8.19 23.69 2.18
C LEU A 417 -7.65 23.63 3.61
N ARG A 418 -8.41 24.24 4.53
CA ARG A 418 -8.31 24.05 5.98
C ARG A 418 -9.63 23.54 6.57
N PHE A 419 -9.55 22.53 7.43
CA PHE A 419 -10.64 22.09 8.28
C PHE A 419 -10.75 23.03 9.49
N SER A 420 -11.92 23.59 9.73
CA SER A 420 -12.14 24.60 10.78
C SER A 420 -13.18 24.23 11.81
N ALA A 421 -14.08 23.29 11.51
CA ALA A 421 -15.09 22.82 12.44
C ALA A 421 -15.55 21.39 12.09
N PRO A 422 -16.00 20.61 13.09
CA PRO A 422 -16.53 19.27 12.86
C PRO A 422 -17.87 19.31 12.10
N VAL A 423 -18.14 18.23 11.38
CA VAL A 423 -19.45 17.91 10.78
C VAL A 423 -19.98 16.68 11.49
N ILE A 424 -21.26 16.65 11.83
CA ILE A 424 -21.91 15.45 12.37
C ILE A 424 -22.58 14.70 11.21
N PRO A 425 -22.39 13.37 11.06
CA PRO A 425 -23.11 12.57 10.07
C PRO A 425 -24.64 12.80 10.17
N GLY A 426 -25.31 12.95 9.02
CA GLY A 426 -26.73 13.32 8.93
C GLY A 426 -26.98 14.81 8.67
N GLN A 427 -25.99 15.68 8.94
CA GLN A 427 -26.08 17.12 8.67
C GLN A 427 -25.95 17.43 7.17
N THR A 428 -26.36 18.66 6.81
CA THR A 428 -26.37 19.15 5.44
C THR A 428 -25.17 20.05 5.18
N LEU A 429 -24.38 19.69 4.17
CA LEU A 429 -23.27 20.47 3.68
C LEU A 429 -23.75 21.44 2.60
N LYS A 430 -23.61 22.75 2.83
CA LYS A 430 -23.72 23.80 1.82
C LYS A 430 -22.34 24.16 1.30
N ILE A 431 -22.11 24.03 0.01
CA ILE A 431 -20.82 24.32 -0.64
C ILE A 431 -21.00 25.53 -1.53
N ASP A 432 -20.41 26.65 -1.10
CA ASP A 432 -20.38 27.91 -1.86
C ASP A 432 -19.10 27.93 -2.71
N MET A 433 -19.22 28.31 -3.98
CA MET A 433 -18.13 28.26 -4.97
C MET A 433 -17.98 29.58 -5.73
N TRP A 434 -16.73 29.98 -5.98
CA TRP A 434 -16.36 31.17 -6.75
C TRP A 434 -15.35 30.80 -7.82
N LYS A 435 -15.65 31.07 -9.09
CA LYS A 435 -14.77 30.77 -10.23
C LYS A 435 -13.88 31.97 -10.55
N GLU A 436 -12.57 31.79 -10.41
CA GLU A 436 -11.53 32.76 -10.75
C GLU A 436 -10.58 32.13 -11.78
N GLY A 437 -10.96 32.23 -13.06
CA GLY A 437 -10.24 31.59 -14.16
C GLY A 437 -10.26 30.05 -14.05
N LYS A 438 -9.07 29.45 -13.87
CA LYS A 438 -8.89 28.00 -13.68
C LYS A 438 -9.09 27.53 -12.24
N ARG A 439 -9.13 28.47 -11.29
CA ARG A 439 -9.27 28.18 -9.87
C ARG A 439 -10.72 28.36 -9.46
N VAL A 440 -11.28 27.36 -8.79
CA VAL A 440 -12.59 27.45 -8.13
C VAL A 440 -12.36 27.47 -6.64
N LEU A 441 -12.55 28.62 -6.00
CA LEU A 441 -12.51 28.75 -4.55
C LEU A 441 -13.82 28.20 -3.98
N PHE A 442 -13.76 27.61 -2.78
CA PHE A 442 -14.95 27.10 -2.11
C PHE A 442 -14.91 27.24 -0.59
N THR A 443 -16.09 27.25 0.01
CA THR A 443 -16.31 27.18 1.46
C THR A 443 -17.44 26.19 1.73
N THR A 444 -17.26 25.34 2.74
CA THR A 444 -18.27 24.35 3.13
C THR A 444 -18.84 24.72 4.49
N THR A 445 -20.15 24.91 4.53
CA THR A 445 -20.91 25.33 5.72
C THR A 445 -21.89 24.23 6.12
N VAL A 446 -21.97 23.93 7.40
CA VAL A 446 -23.03 23.09 7.97
C VAL A 446 -24.29 23.93 8.07
N VAL A 447 -25.33 23.59 7.31
CA VAL A 447 -26.56 24.39 7.21
C VAL A 447 -27.22 24.57 8.57
N GLU A 448 -27.30 23.49 9.35
CA GLU A 448 -28.02 23.43 10.62
C GLU A 448 -27.40 24.34 11.70
N THR A 449 -26.10 24.62 11.61
CA THR A 449 -25.37 25.41 12.62
C THR A 449 -24.83 26.73 12.08
N GLY A 450 -24.85 26.93 10.76
CA GLY A 450 -24.19 28.06 10.09
C GLY A 450 -22.66 28.04 10.19
N THR A 451 -22.06 26.96 10.74
CA THR A 451 -20.62 26.89 10.98
C THR A 451 -19.86 26.48 9.73
N LYS A 452 -18.78 27.18 9.41
CA LYS A 452 -17.89 26.83 8.31
C LYS A 452 -17.00 25.66 8.70
N ALA A 453 -17.27 24.48 8.14
CA ALA A 453 -16.47 23.27 8.36
C ALA A 453 -15.17 23.28 7.54
N ILE A 454 -15.23 23.83 6.32
CA ILE A 454 -14.05 24.01 5.46
C ILE A 454 -13.93 25.47 5.04
N ILE A 455 -12.73 26.03 5.23
CA ILE A 455 -12.39 27.41 4.86
C ILE A 455 -11.13 27.46 3.99
N GLY A 456 -11.01 28.57 3.26
CA GLY A 456 -9.84 28.85 2.44
C GLY A 456 -9.58 27.82 1.34
N GLY A 457 -10.66 27.13 0.92
CA GLY A 457 -10.62 26.02 -0.01
C GLY A 457 -10.50 26.49 -1.46
N TYR A 458 -9.74 25.77 -2.27
CA TYR A 458 -9.78 25.92 -3.71
C TYR A 458 -9.48 24.61 -4.43
N VAL A 459 -10.02 24.48 -5.64
CA VAL A 459 -9.66 23.46 -6.63
C VAL A 459 -9.08 24.15 -7.86
N ASP A 460 -7.94 23.70 -8.33
CA ASP A 460 -7.39 24.09 -9.62
C ASP A 460 -7.83 23.08 -10.68
N LEU A 461 -8.32 23.59 -11.81
CA LEU A 461 -8.70 22.80 -12.98
C LEU A 461 -7.66 22.99 -14.12
N LYS A 462 -7.49 21.96 -14.94
CA LYS A 462 -6.74 22.02 -16.21
C LYS A 462 -7.57 22.77 -17.26
N ASP A 463 -6.91 23.21 -18.34
CA ASP A 463 -7.62 23.81 -19.47
C ASP A 463 -8.63 22.83 -20.08
N ILE A 464 -9.84 23.31 -20.33
CA ILE A 464 -10.75 22.65 -21.24
C ILE A 464 -10.16 22.90 -22.63
N ALA A 465 -9.55 21.88 -23.24
CA ALA A 465 -9.37 21.93 -24.68
C ALA A 465 -10.76 22.10 -25.28
N ALA A 466 -11.04 23.27 -25.87
CA ALA A 466 -12.23 23.43 -26.68
C ALA A 466 -12.18 22.30 -27.71
N LYS A 467 -13.15 21.37 -27.65
CA LYS A 467 -13.32 20.41 -28.73
C LYS A 467 -13.53 21.25 -30.00
N LEU A 468 -12.55 21.23 -30.89
CA LEU A 468 -12.68 21.74 -32.25
C LEU A 468 -13.76 20.96 -32.99
#